data_AF-A0A9W9M1Z3-F1
#
_entry.id   AF-A0A9W9M1Z3-F1
#
_cell.length_a   1.000
_cell.length_b   1.000
_cell.length_c   1.000
_cell.angle_alpha   90.00
_cell.angle_beta   90.00
_cell.angle_gamma   90.00
#
_symmetry.space_group_name_H-M   'P 1'
#
loop_
_entity.id
_entity.type
_entity.pdbx_description
1 polymer ?
#
loop_
_entity_poly.entity_id
_entity_poly.type
_entity_poly.pdbx_seq_one_letter_code
_entity_poly.pdbx_strand_id
1 'polypeptide(L)'
;MAPDKKPSWGVVSSPRGIQVVTWATLSDTVCRTVLRCTAESLYHVFRAMQEGGIRNGQFGSNINVANVITGIFIATGQDAASVAEGPWAHVTPEYDFESRQLKLTLYFPSLPVGTVGGGTAYDTQQEALGIMGCKGTGGKSRLAGLIATFSLALDISTAAAVANNTFSKSHEQLARAKQGNDSKI
;
A
#
# COMPACT_ATOMS: atom_id res chain seq x y z
N MET A 1 10.54 19.67 -15.27
CA MET A 1 9.13 20.01 -14.98
C MET A 1 8.62 19.04 -13.92
N ALA A 2 7.99 19.51 -12.85
CA ALA A 2 7.48 18.63 -11.79
C ALA A 2 6.26 17.84 -12.28
N PRO A 3 6.18 16.51 -12.05
CA PRO A 3 5.04 15.69 -12.46
C PRO A 3 3.87 15.77 -11.47
N ASP A 4 3.40 16.99 -11.16
CA ASP A 4 2.27 17.18 -10.26
C ASP A 4 0.98 16.62 -10.88
N LYS A 5 0.39 15.67 -10.16
CA LYS A 5 -0.85 14.92 -10.44
C LYS A 5 -0.76 14.10 -11.72
N LYS A 6 0.44 13.62 -12.05
CA LYS A 6 0.70 12.88 -13.30
C LYS A 6 1.69 11.74 -13.05
N PRO A 7 1.43 10.53 -13.57
CA PRO A 7 2.40 9.45 -13.53
C PRO A 7 3.61 9.82 -14.39
N SER A 8 4.81 9.74 -13.83
CA SER A 8 6.04 10.09 -14.54
C SER A 8 7.26 9.50 -13.85
N TRP A 9 8.31 9.23 -14.63
CA TRP A 9 9.64 8.94 -14.09
C TRP A 9 10.22 10.09 -13.24
N GLY A 10 9.73 11.32 -13.43
CA GLY A 10 10.13 12.48 -12.61
C GLY A 10 9.89 12.27 -11.12
N VAL A 11 8.93 11.41 -10.74
CA VAL A 11 8.62 11.02 -9.36
C VAL A 11 9.82 10.34 -8.67
N VAL A 12 10.71 9.73 -9.47
CA VAL A 12 11.93 9.05 -9.01
C VAL A 12 13.15 9.92 -9.22
N SER A 13 13.30 10.52 -10.41
CA SER A 13 14.52 11.27 -10.75
C SER A 13 14.59 12.65 -10.11
N SER A 14 13.46 13.21 -9.68
CA SER A 14 13.39 14.49 -8.98
C SER A 14 12.33 14.43 -7.86
N PRO A 15 12.64 13.74 -6.75
CA PRO A 15 11.67 13.45 -5.71
C PRO A 15 11.00 14.69 -5.10
N ARG A 16 9.70 14.56 -4.76
CA ARG A 16 8.89 15.61 -4.11
C ARG A 16 8.09 15.03 -2.95
N GLY A 17 8.03 15.75 -1.83
CA GLY A 17 7.29 15.31 -0.65
C GLY A 17 8.21 14.55 0.31
N ILE A 18 7.76 13.40 0.82
CA ILE A 18 8.55 12.56 1.72
C ILE A 18 9.04 11.32 0.98
N GLN A 19 10.34 11.05 1.10
CA GLN A 19 10.93 9.75 0.81
C GLN A 19 10.76 8.85 2.02
N VAL A 20 10.23 7.64 1.83
CA VAL A 20 10.00 6.70 2.94
C VAL A 20 10.29 5.28 2.49
N VAL A 21 10.98 4.55 3.37
CA VAL A 21 11.21 3.10 3.26
C VAL A 21 10.53 2.45 4.47
N THR A 22 9.84 1.35 4.24
CA THR A 22 9.38 0.44 5.29
C THR A 22 9.79 -0.98 4.94
N TRP A 23 9.92 -1.84 5.93
CA TRP A 23 10.29 -3.23 5.71
C TRP A 23 9.63 -4.15 6.74
N ALA A 24 9.54 -5.43 6.39
CA ALA A 24 9.13 -6.50 7.29
C ALA A 24 9.88 -7.79 6.97
N THR A 25 10.12 -8.60 8.00
CA THR A 25 10.62 -9.96 7.86
C THR A 25 9.53 -10.92 8.31
N LEU A 26 9.15 -11.84 7.43
CA LEU A 26 8.11 -12.84 7.65
C LEU A 26 8.76 -14.21 7.78
N SER A 27 8.51 -14.89 8.90
CA SER A 27 8.86 -16.30 9.04
C SER A 27 7.85 -17.18 8.31
N ASP A 28 8.30 -18.35 7.85
CA ASP A 28 7.41 -19.34 7.22
C ASP A 28 6.24 -19.74 8.15
N THR A 29 6.49 -19.78 9.46
CA THR A 29 5.44 -20.03 10.47
C THR A 29 4.32 -18.99 10.39
N VAL A 30 4.65 -17.70 10.39
CA VAL A 30 3.65 -16.62 10.31
C VAL A 30 2.91 -16.66 8.97
N CYS A 31 3.63 -16.90 7.86
CA CYS A 31 3.02 -17.05 6.55
C CYS A 31 1.98 -18.18 6.54
N ARG A 32 2.28 -19.33 7.14
CA ARG A 32 1.35 -20.47 7.17
C ARG A 32 0.17 -20.24 8.10
N THR A 33 0.39 -19.71 9.29
CA THR A 33 -0.66 -19.57 10.31
C THR A 33 -1.61 -18.43 10.00
N VAL A 34 -1.08 -17.29 9.54
CA VAL A 34 -1.84 -16.06 9.29
C VAL A 34 -2.21 -15.93 7.82
N LEU A 35 -1.20 -15.97 6.93
CA LEU A 35 -1.37 -15.72 5.50
C LEU A 35 -1.82 -16.95 4.72
N ARG A 36 -1.88 -18.12 5.36
CA ARG A 36 -2.29 -19.42 4.80
C ARG A 36 -1.47 -19.91 3.59
N CYS A 37 -0.30 -19.32 3.35
CA CYS A 37 0.65 -19.67 2.29
C CYS A 37 2.04 -19.98 2.88
N THR A 38 3.02 -20.36 2.06
CA THR A 38 4.42 -20.46 2.49
C THR A 38 5.17 -19.16 2.19
N ALA A 39 6.23 -18.86 2.95
CA ALA A 39 7.07 -17.69 2.67
C ALA A 39 7.68 -17.74 1.26
N GLU A 40 8.06 -18.93 0.80
CA GLU A 40 8.57 -19.18 -0.56
C GLU A 40 7.51 -18.92 -1.65
N SER A 41 6.27 -19.38 -1.45
CA SER A 41 5.19 -19.13 -2.41
C SER A 41 4.88 -17.64 -2.53
N LEU A 42 4.91 -16.93 -1.40
CA LEU A 42 4.72 -15.48 -1.35
C LEU A 42 5.85 -14.74 -2.07
N TYR A 43 7.10 -15.17 -1.88
CA TYR A 43 8.27 -14.67 -2.62
C TYR A 43 8.09 -14.81 -4.14
N HIS A 44 7.68 -16.00 -4.61
CA HIS A 44 7.44 -16.24 -6.03
C HIS A 44 6.31 -15.39 -6.61
N VAL A 45 5.24 -15.15 -5.85
CA VAL A 45 4.16 -14.24 -6.27
C VAL A 45 4.67 -12.82 -6.47
N PHE A 46 5.43 -12.28 -5.51
CA PHE A 46 6.02 -10.94 -5.66
C PHE A 46 6.96 -10.84 -6.86
N ARG A 47 7.81 -11.86 -7.08
CA ARG A 47 8.70 -11.90 -8.25
C ARG A 47 7.91 -11.96 -9.56
N ALA A 48 6.87 -12.79 -9.64
CA ALA A 48 6.03 -12.90 -10.83
C ALA A 48 5.29 -11.58 -11.13
N MET A 49 4.76 -10.92 -10.11
CA MET A 49 4.10 -9.61 -10.25
C MET A 49 5.08 -8.52 -10.69
N GLN A 50 6.30 -8.51 -10.16
CA GLN A 50 7.34 -7.57 -10.57
C GLN A 50 7.73 -7.76 -12.05
N GLU A 51 8.02 -8.98 -12.48
CA GLU A 51 8.34 -9.29 -13.88
C GLU A 51 7.17 -8.97 -14.82
N GLY A 52 5.94 -9.31 -14.40
CA GLY A 52 4.72 -8.97 -15.13
C GLY A 52 4.52 -7.46 -15.29
N GLY A 53 4.73 -6.70 -14.22
CA GLY A 53 4.61 -5.24 -14.22
C GLY A 53 5.64 -4.57 -15.13
N ILE A 54 6.89 -5.04 -15.11
CA ILE A 54 7.96 -4.57 -16.01
C ILE A 54 7.56 -4.81 -17.47
N ARG A 55 7.12 -6.02 -17.81
CA ARG A 55 6.69 -6.37 -19.19
C ARG A 55 5.49 -5.55 -19.65
N ASN A 56 4.63 -5.15 -18.72
CA ASN A 56 3.45 -4.32 -18.99
C ASN A 56 3.75 -2.80 -18.99
N GLY A 57 5.00 -2.39 -18.72
CA GLY A 57 5.37 -0.98 -18.67
C GLY A 57 4.75 -0.19 -17.51
N GLN A 58 4.49 -0.86 -16.38
CA GLN A 58 3.95 -0.20 -15.19
C GLN A 58 4.99 0.69 -14.49
N PHE A 59 4.53 1.80 -13.90
CA PHE A 59 5.37 2.67 -13.10
C PHE A 59 5.45 2.16 -11.66
N GLY A 60 6.67 1.91 -11.18
CA GLY A 60 6.88 1.27 -9.88
C GLY A 60 6.65 -0.24 -9.94
N SER A 61 6.78 -0.90 -8.80
CA SER A 61 6.49 -2.31 -8.62
C SER A 61 5.80 -2.49 -7.29
N ASN A 62 4.48 -2.64 -7.32
CA ASN A 62 3.62 -2.85 -6.17
C ASN A 62 2.31 -3.47 -6.64
N ILE A 63 1.45 -3.89 -5.71
CA ILE A 63 0.21 -4.60 -6.06
C ILE A 63 -0.98 -3.64 -6.06
N ASN A 64 -1.24 -3.00 -4.92
CA ASN A 64 -2.42 -2.14 -4.78
C ASN A 64 -2.23 -1.03 -3.72
N VAL A 65 -1.02 -0.49 -3.59
CA VAL A 65 -0.72 0.61 -2.65
C VAL A 65 -1.57 1.86 -2.92
N ALA A 66 -2.03 2.04 -4.17
CA ALA A 66 -2.97 3.09 -4.55
C ALA A 66 -4.26 3.06 -3.71
N ASN A 67 -4.75 1.87 -3.32
CA ASN A 67 -5.94 1.73 -2.48
C ASN A 67 -5.70 2.31 -1.07
N VAL A 68 -4.56 1.99 -0.46
CA VAL A 68 -4.18 2.53 0.86
C VAL A 68 -4.01 4.05 0.79
N ILE A 69 -3.28 4.53 -0.21
CA ILE A 69 -3.03 5.97 -0.39
C ILE A 69 -4.36 6.70 -0.57
N THR A 70 -5.22 6.23 -1.46
CA THR A 70 -6.52 6.87 -1.73
C THR A 70 -7.37 6.93 -0.46
N GLY A 71 -7.50 5.81 0.26
CA GLY A 71 -8.30 5.73 1.48
C GLY A 71 -7.79 6.67 2.57
N ILE A 72 -6.48 6.64 2.84
CA ILE A 72 -5.87 7.51 3.84
C ILE A 72 -5.92 8.98 3.39
N PHE A 73 -5.70 9.28 2.12
CA PHE A 73 -5.71 10.65 1.60
C PHE A 73 -7.08 11.30 1.79
N ILE A 74 -8.15 10.61 1.42
CA ILE A 74 -9.53 11.09 1.60
C ILE A 74 -9.83 11.26 3.10
N ALA A 75 -9.51 10.26 3.92
CA ALA A 75 -9.79 10.29 5.35
C ALA A 75 -9.07 11.42 6.09
N THR A 76 -7.89 11.82 5.61
CA THR A 76 -6.99 12.74 6.34
C THR A 76 -6.81 14.08 5.66
N GLY A 77 -7.60 14.38 4.62
CA GLY A 77 -7.64 15.69 3.99
C GLY A 77 -6.43 16.01 3.12
N GLN A 78 -5.80 14.98 2.57
CA GLN A 78 -4.74 15.14 1.57
C GLN A 78 -5.36 15.49 0.21
N ASP A 79 -4.53 15.93 -0.74
CA ASP A 79 -4.97 16.16 -2.11
C ASP A 79 -5.17 14.82 -2.84
N ALA A 80 -6.44 14.40 -2.98
CA ALA A 80 -6.81 13.14 -3.61
C ALA A 80 -6.33 13.02 -5.08
N ALA A 81 -6.14 14.12 -5.80
CA ALA A 81 -5.61 14.06 -7.16
C ALA A 81 -4.15 13.60 -7.19
N SER A 82 -3.42 13.74 -6.07
CA SER A 82 -2.06 13.24 -5.92
C SER A 82 -1.97 11.71 -5.88
N VAL A 83 -3.11 10.99 -5.93
CA VAL A 83 -3.14 9.54 -6.23
C VAL A 83 -2.61 9.26 -7.64
N ALA A 84 -2.60 10.23 -8.55
CA ALA A 84 -2.00 10.06 -9.87
C ALA A 84 -0.47 9.92 -9.85
N GLU A 85 0.21 10.32 -8.76
CA GLU A 85 1.68 10.26 -8.63
C GLU A 85 2.16 9.49 -7.39
N GLY A 86 1.42 9.57 -6.28
CA GLY A 86 1.81 9.05 -4.97
C GLY A 86 1.97 7.52 -4.91
N PRO A 87 1.19 6.72 -5.65
CA PRO A 87 1.35 5.27 -5.68
C PRO A 87 2.57 4.73 -6.42
N TRP A 88 3.48 5.60 -6.87
CA TRP A 88 4.80 5.11 -7.27
C TRP A 88 5.49 4.55 -6.01
N ALA A 89 5.59 3.23 -5.97
CA ALA A 89 6.28 2.50 -4.93
C ALA A 89 7.00 1.31 -5.55
N HIS A 90 8.09 0.88 -4.92
CA HIS A 90 8.85 -0.29 -5.36
C HIS A 90 9.01 -1.25 -4.20
N VAL A 91 8.40 -2.43 -4.32
CA VAL A 91 8.57 -3.55 -3.40
C VAL A 91 9.73 -4.43 -3.86
N THR A 92 10.59 -4.80 -2.93
CA THR A 92 11.74 -5.68 -3.16
C THR A 92 11.62 -6.90 -2.24
N PRO A 93 11.41 -8.11 -2.81
CA PRO A 93 11.38 -9.34 -2.06
C PRO A 93 12.76 -10.03 -2.01
N GLU A 94 13.17 -10.46 -0.82
CA GLU A 94 14.39 -11.22 -0.56
C GLU A 94 14.01 -12.47 0.23
N TYR A 95 14.26 -13.66 -0.32
CA TYR A 95 13.98 -14.94 0.35
C TYR A 95 15.26 -15.69 0.68
N ASP A 96 15.40 -16.07 1.95
CA ASP A 96 16.47 -16.92 2.43
C ASP A 96 15.99 -18.38 2.46
N PHE A 97 16.62 -19.23 1.66
CA PHE A 97 16.26 -20.65 1.53
C PHE A 97 16.69 -21.49 2.75
N GLU A 98 17.71 -21.06 3.49
CA GLU A 98 18.19 -21.77 4.69
C GLU A 98 17.28 -21.46 5.87
N SER A 99 17.06 -20.16 6.17
CA SER A 99 16.23 -19.74 7.30
C SER A 99 14.73 -19.75 6.99
N ARG A 100 14.36 -19.88 5.70
CA ARG A 100 12.98 -19.80 5.18
C ARG A 100 12.27 -18.50 5.56
N GLN A 101 13.02 -17.40 5.64
CA GLN A 101 12.48 -16.08 5.92
C GLN A 101 12.33 -15.28 4.64
N LEU A 102 11.20 -14.57 4.54
CA LEU A 102 10.95 -13.60 3.48
C LEU A 102 11.07 -12.19 4.05
N LYS A 103 12.03 -11.43 3.55
CA LYS A 103 12.14 -10.00 3.81
C LYS A 103 11.52 -9.23 2.65
N LEU A 104 10.67 -8.26 2.99
CA LEU A 104 10.04 -7.35 2.04
C LEU A 104 10.40 -5.93 2.41
N THR A 105 10.86 -5.16 1.43
CA THR A 105 11.10 -3.72 1.58
C THR A 105 10.21 -2.98 0.60
N LEU A 106 9.53 -1.92 1.04
CA LEU A 106 8.73 -1.05 0.19
C LEU A 106 9.28 0.37 0.25
N TYR A 107 9.61 0.94 -0.91
CA TYR A 107 10.14 2.28 -1.05
C TYR A 107 9.19 3.19 -1.81
N PHE A 108 8.92 4.37 -1.23
CA PHE A 108 8.28 5.50 -1.91
C PHE A 108 9.31 6.63 -2.08
N PRO A 109 9.66 7.01 -3.32
CA PRO A 109 10.56 8.13 -3.58
C PRO A 109 9.85 9.47 -3.39
N SER A 110 8.54 9.56 -3.65
CA SER A 110 7.81 10.81 -3.51
C SER A 110 6.42 10.56 -2.96
N LEU A 111 6.22 10.90 -1.69
CA LEU A 111 4.90 10.86 -1.07
C LEU A 111 4.45 12.30 -0.72
N PRO A 112 3.52 12.88 -1.50
CA PRO A 112 3.04 14.25 -1.26
C PRO A 112 2.00 14.28 -0.13
N VAL A 113 2.49 14.36 1.11
CA VAL A 113 1.65 14.40 2.32
C VAL A 113 1.83 15.70 3.11
N GLY A 114 0.80 16.07 3.86
CA GLY A 114 0.77 17.22 4.77
C GLY A 114 -0.12 16.96 5.99
N THR A 115 0.14 17.68 7.07
CA THR A 115 -0.62 17.58 8.33
C THR A 115 -1.14 18.93 8.83
N VAL A 116 -0.87 20.00 8.06
CA VAL A 116 -1.33 21.37 8.28
C VAL A 116 -1.65 21.99 6.92
N GLY A 117 -2.80 22.66 6.81
CA GLY A 117 -3.24 23.37 5.61
C GLY A 117 -4.10 22.52 4.65
N GLY A 118 -4.75 23.19 3.69
CA GLY A 118 -5.64 22.53 2.74
C GLY A 118 -6.78 21.78 3.42
N GLY A 119 -7.06 20.55 2.96
CA GLY A 119 -8.12 19.71 3.50
C GLY A 119 -7.87 19.19 4.91
N THR A 120 -6.64 19.29 5.45
CA THR A 120 -6.33 18.85 6.82
C THR A 120 -6.87 19.81 7.88
N ALA A 121 -7.41 20.95 7.48
CA ALA A 121 -7.98 21.94 8.39
C ALA A 121 -9.41 21.60 8.84
N TYR A 122 -10.13 20.76 8.08
CA TYR A 122 -11.51 20.37 8.40
C TYR A 122 -11.57 19.43 9.61
N ASP A 123 -12.63 19.57 10.42
CA ASP A 123 -12.74 18.92 11.72
C ASP A 123 -12.64 17.39 11.63
N THR A 124 -13.35 16.75 10.69
CA THR A 124 -13.32 15.29 10.54
C THR A 124 -11.97 14.76 10.07
N GLN A 125 -11.28 15.47 9.17
CA GLN A 125 -9.92 15.13 8.75
C GLN A 125 -8.91 15.34 9.87
N GLN A 126 -9.09 16.36 10.72
CA GLN A 126 -8.27 16.55 11.92
C GLN A 126 -8.46 15.42 12.93
N GLU A 127 -9.68 14.92 13.12
CA GLU A 127 -9.95 13.75 13.97
C GLU A 127 -9.25 12.51 13.44
N ALA A 128 -9.33 12.23 12.13
CA ALA A 128 -8.62 11.11 11.51
C ALA A 128 -7.09 11.21 11.67
N LEU A 129 -6.53 12.42 11.47
CA LEU A 129 -5.12 12.68 11.77
C LEU A 129 -4.80 12.49 13.26
N GLY A 130 -5.74 12.83 14.15
CA GLY A 130 -5.64 12.62 15.59
C GLY A 130 -5.56 11.14 15.97
N ILE A 131 -6.43 10.29 15.41
CA ILE A 131 -6.43 8.83 15.62
C ILE A 131 -5.07 8.23 15.25
N MET A 132 -4.47 8.72 14.17
CA MET A 132 -3.15 8.26 13.73
C MET A 132 -1.97 8.91 14.48
N GLY A 133 -2.22 9.90 15.33
CA GLY A 133 -1.17 10.66 16.04
C GLY A 133 -0.36 11.58 15.12
N CYS A 134 -0.95 12.05 14.03
CA CYS A 134 -0.32 12.87 13.00
C CYS A 134 -0.82 14.32 12.97
N LYS A 135 -1.72 14.71 13.88
CA LYS A 135 -2.33 16.06 13.91
C LYS A 135 -1.29 17.13 14.23
N GLY A 136 -1.32 18.24 13.49
CA GLY A 136 -0.49 19.41 13.74
C GLY A 136 0.88 19.36 13.08
N THR A 137 1.77 20.25 13.51
CA THR A 137 3.12 20.37 12.98
C THR A 137 3.97 19.15 13.37
N GLY A 138 4.83 18.70 12.47
CA GLY A 138 5.73 17.54 12.70
C GLY A 138 5.10 16.16 12.45
N GLY A 139 3.78 16.05 12.25
CA GLY A 139 3.11 14.77 11.96
C GLY A 139 3.38 14.18 10.58
N LYS A 140 3.95 14.96 9.66
CA LYS A 140 4.13 14.59 8.24
C LYS A 140 4.95 13.31 8.04
N SER A 141 6.08 13.16 8.74
CA SER A 141 6.93 11.96 8.62
C SER A 141 6.23 10.71 9.18
N ARG A 142 5.48 10.86 10.27
CA ARG A 142 4.69 9.78 10.85
C ARG A 142 3.57 9.34 9.90
N LEU A 143 2.86 10.29 9.31
CA LEU A 143 1.81 10.01 8.32
C LEU A 143 2.38 9.24 7.12
N ALA A 144 3.53 9.68 6.58
CA ALA A 144 4.21 8.99 5.50
C ALA A 144 4.62 7.55 5.89
N GLY A 145 5.18 7.37 7.10
CA GLY A 145 5.55 6.06 7.63
C GLY A 145 4.35 5.12 7.80
N LEU A 146 3.22 5.63 8.28
CA LEU A 146 1.98 4.85 8.41
C LEU A 146 1.44 4.45 7.04
N ILE A 147 1.35 5.37 6.08
CA ILE A 147 0.94 5.07 4.71
C ILE A 147 1.81 3.97 4.12
N ALA A 148 3.14 4.13 4.17
CA ALA A 148 4.05 3.13 3.63
C ALA A 148 3.87 1.75 4.30
N THR A 149 3.73 1.72 5.63
CA THR A 149 3.56 0.48 6.38
C THR A 149 2.23 -0.21 6.08
N PHE A 150 1.12 0.53 6.02
CA PHE A 150 -0.17 -0.02 5.62
C PHE A 150 -0.17 -0.48 4.17
N SER A 151 0.53 0.23 3.27
CA SER A 151 0.74 -0.18 1.89
C SER A 151 1.48 -1.52 1.79
N LEU A 152 2.58 -1.69 2.52
CA LEU A 152 3.29 -2.98 2.54
C LEU A 152 2.43 -4.10 3.13
N ALA A 153 1.67 -3.83 4.19
CA ALA A 153 0.74 -4.79 4.78
C ALA A 153 -0.36 -5.22 3.79
N LEU A 154 -0.92 -4.27 3.02
CA LEU A 154 -1.95 -4.59 2.02
C LEU A 154 -1.37 -5.41 0.86
N ASP A 155 -0.18 -5.05 0.37
CA ASP A 155 0.50 -5.81 -0.69
C ASP A 155 0.78 -7.25 -0.21
N ILE A 156 1.28 -7.44 1.02
CA ILE A 156 1.47 -8.77 1.62
C ILE A 156 0.14 -9.56 1.65
N SER A 157 -0.93 -8.94 2.15
CA SER A 157 -2.24 -9.58 2.24
C SER A 157 -2.77 -9.97 0.85
N THR A 158 -2.55 -9.12 -0.15
CA THR A 158 -3.03 -9.36 -1.52
C THR A 158 -2.22 -10.44 -2.21
N ALA A 159 -0.89 -10.40 -2.08
CA ALA A 159 -0.01 -11.45 -2.59
C ALA A 159 -0.32 -12.81 -1.97
N ALA A 160 -0.62 -12.86 -0.66
CA ALA A 160 -1.03 -14.09 0.00
C ALA A 160 -2.35 -14.65 -0.53
N ALA A 161 -3.33 -13.78 -0.81
CA ALA A 161 -4.60 -14.19 -1.40
C ALA A 161 -4.42 -14.75 -2.82
N VAL A 162 -3.47 -14.22 -3.59
CA VAL A 162 -3.08 -14.77 -4.90
C VAL A 162 -2.37 -16.11 -4.72
N ALA A 163 -1.41 -16.21 -3.79
CA ALA A 163 -0.66 -17.45 -3.52
C ALA A 163 -1.58 -18.63 -3.14
N ASN A 164 -2.69 -18.37 -2.45
CA ASN A 164 -3.63 -19.41 -2.00
C ASN A 164 -4.86 -19.58 -2.91
N ASN A 165 -4.90 -18.90 -4.06
CA ASN A 165 -6.07 -18.88 -4.96
C ASN A 165 -7.38 -18.40 -4.29
N THR A 166 -7.30 -17.62 -3.21
CA THR A 166 -8.47 -17.11 -2.49
C THR A 166 -8.88 -15.70 -2.94
N PHE A 167 -8.06 -15.02 -3.75
CA PHE A 167 -8.27 -13.64 -4.16
C PHE A 167 -9.68 -13.37 -4.73
N SER A 168 -10.11 -14.14 -5.74
CA SER A 168 -11.43 -13.96 -6.37
C SER A 168 -12.58 -14.23 -5.38
N LYS A 169 -12.45 -15.26 -4.54
CA LYS A 169 -13.48 -15.66 -3.57
C LYS A 169 -13.66 -14.63 -2.45
N SER A 170 -12.57 -14.04 -1.95
CA SER A 170 -12.63 -12.98 -0.94
C SER A 170 -13.24 -11.70 -1.51
N HIS A 171 -12.92 -11.35 -2.75
CA HIS A 171 -13.50 -10.18 -3.40
C HIS A 171 -15.01 -10.35 -3.62
N GLU A 172 -15.47 -11.53 -4.06
CA GLU A 172 -16.89 -11.83 -4.22
C GLU A 172 -17.66 -11.78 -2.89
N GLN A 173 -17.11 -12.32 -1.82
CA GLN A 173 -17.77 -12.38 -0.51
C GLN A 173 -17.85 -11.04 0.21
N LEU A 174 -16.85 -10.17 0.05
CA LEU A 174 -16.76 -8.90 0.77
C LEU A 174 -17.20 -7.69 -0.05
N ALA A 175 -17.05 -7.70 -1.39
CA ALA A 175 -17.51 -6.61 -2.25
C ALA A 175 -19.03 -6.67 -2.50
N ARG A 176 -19.62 -7.86 -2.39
CA ARG A 176 -21.08 -8.04 -2.39
C ARG A 176 -21.49 -8.33 -0.95
N ALA A 177 -21.93 -7.30 -0.23
CA ALA A 177 -22.73 -7.54 0.97
C ALA A 177 -23.82 -8.54 0.56
N LYS A 178 -23.88 -9.71 1.23
CA LYS A 178 -24.92 -10.72 0.99
C LYS A 178 -26.24 -9.95 0.88
N GLN A 179 -26.87 -9.94 -0.30
CA GLN A 179 -28.26 -9.53 -0.40
C GLN A 179 -29.01 -10.47 0.53
N GLY A 180 -29.41 -9.94 1.69
CA GLY A 180 -30.23 -10.66 2.65
C GLY A 180 -31.48 -11.10 1.92
N ASN A 181 -31.72 -12.40 1.96
CA ASN A 181 -32.91 -13.02 1.41
C ASN A 181 -34.10 -12.69 2.34
N ASP A 182 -34.54 -11.43 2.34
CA ASP A 182 -35.73 -10.95 3.02
C ASP A 182 -36.59 -10.13 2.04
N SER A 183 -37.32 -10.85 1.20
CA SER A 183 -38.58 -10.37 0.63
C SER A 183 -39.41 -11.57 0.19
N LYS A 184 -40.04 -12.23 1.18
CA LYS A 184 -41.42 -12.69 0.99
C LYS A 184 -42.30 -11.45 1.16
N ILE A 185 -42.84 -10.96 0.05
CA ILE A 185 -44.24 -10.53 -0.19
C ILE A 185 -44.36 -10.45 -1.71
#